data_AF-A0A2V9M7X2-F1
#
_entry.id   AF-A0A2V9M7X2-F1
#
_cell.length_a   1.000
_cell.length_b   1.000
_cell.length_c   1.000
_cell.angle_alpha   90.00
_cell.angle_beta   90.00
_cell.angle_gamma   90.00
#
_symmetry.space_group_name_H-M   'P 1'
#
loop_
_entity.id
_entity.type
_entity.pdbx_description
1 polymer ?
#
loop_
_entity_poly.entity_id
_entity_poly.type
_entity_poly.pdbx_seq_one_letter_code
_entity_poly.pdbx_strand_id
1 'polypeptide(L)'
;MRQPPSWPEAMRRSGESHIAVHPAVEPQESLEARRGKRVRGLSIPANFLWSLTGNVTYALTQWGIVIALAKWTNAFMIGQFSLGLAIATPVLMFTNLQLRVVQASDARRLYSFGEYLGLRMVTTLMGLVIIAVIAFASGYHPRTAMVILAVGAAKAVESLSDAYYGLFQLDERLDRVGKSMMLKGVASMAGLCSGLLIGKDVLWG
;
A
#
# COMPACT_ATOMS: atom_id res chain seq x y z
N MET A 1 -29.55 56.62 54.91
CA MET A 1 -28.63 56.69 53.77
C MET A 1 -27.52 55.67 53.99
N ARG A 2 -27.53 54.53 53.28
CA ARG A 2 -26.45 53.51 53.36
C ARG A 2 -25.42 53.82 52.28
N GLN A 3 -24.15 53.95 52.67
CA GLN A 3 -23.06 54.12 51.71
C GLN A 3 -22.90 52.83 50.88
N PRO A 4 -22.59 52.92 49.58
CA PRO A 4 -22.26 51.75 48.79
C PRO A 4 -20.95 51.13 49.28
N PRO A 5 -20.78 49.80 49.15
CA PRO A 5 -19.58 49.11 49.61
C PRO A 5 -18.34 49.66 48.89
N SER A 6 -17.24 49.81 49.63
CA SER A 6 -15.96 50.17 49.04
C SER A 6 -15.49 49.04 48.11
N TRP A 7 -14.98 49.42 46.94
CA TRP A 7 -14.55 48.53 45.85
C TRP A 7 -13.69 47.29 46.24
N PRO A 8 -12.91 47.26 47.35
CA PRO A 8 -12.15 46.07 47.72
C PRO A 8 -12.98 44.87 48.19
N GLU A 9 -14.18 45.08 48.75
CA GLU A 9 -15.00 43.99 49.34
C GLU A 9 -15.86 43.27 48.30
N ALA A 10 -16.30 43.99 47.25
CA ALA A 10 -17.08 43.42 46.15
C ALA A 10 -16.25 42.46 45.29
N MET A 11 -14.96 42.73 45.10
CA MET A 11 -14.06 41.85 44.34
C MET A 11 -13.65 40.59 45.12
N ARG A 12 -13.55 40.68 46.45
CA ARG A 12 -13.10 39.56 47.29
C ARG A 12 -14.13 38.42 47.33
N ARG A 13 -15.42 38.72 47.16
CA ARG A 13 -16.50 37.71 47.10
C ARG A 13 -16.71 37.08 45.72
N SER A 14 -16.20 37.71 44.66
CA SER A 14 -16.34 37.22 43.28
C SER A 14 -15.25 36.21 42.87
N GLY A 15 -14.20 36.05 43.67
CA GLY A 15 -13.03 35.24 43.32
C GLY A 15 -13.05 33.77 43.76
N GLU A 16 -14.05 33.33 44.52
CA GLU A 16 -14.00 32.02 45.22
C GLU A 16 -14.97 30.94 44.70
N SER A 17 -15.74 31.18 43.63
CA SER A 17 -16.78 30.23 43.20
C SER A 17 -16.80 29.84 41.72
N HIS A 18 -15.72 30.06 40.98
CA HIS A 18 -15.62 29.54 39.61
C HIS A 18 -14.34 28.72 39.38
N ILE A 19 -14.50 27.43 39.70
CA ILE A 19 -13.94 26.30 38.95
C ILE A 19 -12.40 26.23 38.96
N ALA A 20 -11.86 25.62 40.01
CA ALA A 20 -10.61 24.89 39.92
C ALA A 20 -10.80 23.67 38.98
N VAL A 21 -10.71 23.87 37.66
CA VAL A 21 -10.28 22.78 36.78
C VAL A 21 -8.76 22.75 36.91
N HIS A 22 -8.27 22.08 37.96
CA HIS A 22 -6.98 21.43 37.82
C HIS A 22 -7.18 20.37 36.73
N PRO A 23 -6.55 20.47 35.54
CA PRO A 23 -6.46 19.29 34.69
C PRO A 23 -5.77 18.25 35.56
N ALA A 24 -6.44 17.12 35.79
CA ALA A 24 -5.83 15.98 36.44
C ALA A 24 -4.51 15.71 35.73
N VAL A 25 -3.39 16.02 36.38
CA VAL A 25 -2.07 15.67 35.90
C VAL A 25 -2.08 14.15 35.88
N GLU A 26 -2.28 13.55 34.71
CA GLU A 26 -2.18 12.11 34.54
C GLU A 26 -0.86 11.69 35.19
N PRO A 27 -0.86 10.72 36.14
CA PRO A 27 0.35 10.33 36.85
C PRO A 27 1.44 10.03 35.84
N GLN A 28 2.64 10.59 36.00
CA GLN A 28 3.75 10.37 35.07
C GLN A 28 4.01 8.86 34.85
N GLU A 29 3.75 8.02 35.85
CA GLU A 29 3.76 6.55 35.74
C GLU A 29 2.81 6.01 34.67
N SER A 30 1.63 6.61 34.45
CA SER A 30 0.67 6.19 33.41
C SER A 30 1.17 6.51 32.00
N LEU A 31 1.90 7.63 31.84
CA LEU A 31 2.54 8.03 30.59
C LEU A 31 3.80 7.20 30.31
N GLU A 32 4.55 6.83 31.36
CA GLU A 32 5.72 5.95 31.27
C GLU A 32 5.34 4.50 31.00
N ALA A 33 4.28 3.99 31.63
CA ALA A 33 3.68 2.69 31.33
C ALA A 33 3.14 2.63 29.89
N ARG A 34 2.59 3.73 29.38
CA ARG A 34 2.21 3.87 27.96
C ARG A 34 3.43 3.95 27.03
N ARG A 35 4.51 4.64 27.43
CA ARG A 35 5.79 4.69 26.68
C ARG A 35 6.47 3.33 26.59
N GLY A 36 6.37 2.50 27.64
CA GLY A 36 6.99 1.17 27.72
C GLY A 36 6.43 0.15 26.73
N LYS A 37 5.29 0.44 26.08
CA LYS A 37 4.66 -0.41 25.05
C LYS A 37 4.85 0.10 23.62
N ARG A 38 5.76 1.03 23.35
CA ARG A 38 6.21 1.27 21.99
C ARG A 38 7.11 0.11 21.57
N VAL A 39 6.56 -0.80 20.77
CA VAL A 39 7.30 -1.84 20.05
C VAL A 39 8.52 -1.16 19.43
N ARG A 40 9.73 -1.51 19.90
CA ARG A 40 10.97 -0.93 19.38
C ARG A 40 11.07 -1.29 17.89
N GLY A 41 10.89 -0.30 17.03
CA GLY A 41 11.19 -0.40 15.60
C GLY A 41 12.67 -0.70 15.38
N LEU A 42 13.00 -1.24 14.21
CA LEU A 42 14.39 -1.43 13.80
C LEU A 42 15.11 -0.07 13.67
N SER A 43 16.43 -0.05 13.80
CA SER A 43 17.21 1.17 13.56
C SER A 43 17.03 1.64 12.10
N ILE A 44 17.09 2.97 11.88
CA ILE A 44 16.92 3.57 10.55
C ILE A 44 17.80 2.90 9.47
N PRO A 45 19.09 2.59 9.71
CA PRO A 45 19.93 1.89 8.73
C PRO A 45 19.48 0.45 8.45
N ALA A 46 19.02 -0.27 9.47
CA ALA A 46 18.49 -1.64 9.31
C ALA A 46 17.19 -1.64 8.51
N ASN A 47 16.33 -0.65 8.76
CA ASN A 47 15.08 -0.43 8.01
C ASN A 47 15.36 -0.11 6.53
N PHE A 48 16.33 0.76 6.26
CA PHE A 48 16.78 1.07 4.91
C PHE A 48 17.30 -0.19 4.20
N LEU A 49 18.16 -0.97 4.86
CA LEU A 49 18.73 -2.19 4.28
C LEU A 49 17.65 -3.21 3.92
N TRP A 50 16.67 -3.45 4.79
CA TRP A 50 15.55 -4.35 4.50
C TRP A 50 14.71 -3.89 3.30
N SER A 51 14.46 -2.58 3.18
CA SER A 51 13.74 -2.02 2.03
C SER A 51 14.55 -2.17 0.74
N LEU A 52 15.86 -1.92 0.80
CA LEU A 52 16.76 -2.06 -0.33
C LEU A 52 16.82 -3.52 -0.81
N THR A 53 17.04 -4.47 0.10
CA THR A 53 17.10 -5.91 -0.23
C THR A 53 15.78 -6.40 -0.83
N GLY A 54 14.64 -5.95 -0.31
CA GLY A 54 13.32 -6.26 -0.87
C GLY A 54 13.18 -5.77 -2.30
N ASN A 55 13.52 -4.49 -2.56
CA ASN A 55 13.45 -3.91 -3.91
C ASN A 55 14.41 -4.58 -4.89
N VAL A 56 15.65 -4.87 -4.48
CA VAL A 56 16.64 -5.56 -5.33
C VAL A 56 16.15 -6.97 -5.69
N THR A 57 15.68 -7.73 -4.70
CA THR A 57 15.15 -9.08 -4.94
C THR A 57 13.94 -9.04 -5.87
N TYR A 58 13.05 -8.07 -5.67
CA TYR A 58 11.89 -7.87 -6.51
C TYR A 58 12.29 -7.54 -7.96
N ALA A 59 13.21 -6.61 -8.16
CA ALA A 59 13.73 -6.24 -9.48
C ALA A 59 14.39 -7.43 -10.19
N LEU A 60 15.20 -8.22 -9.47
CA LEU A 60 15.81 -9.45 -10.00
C LEU A 60 14.75 -10.46 -10.42
N THR A 61 13.66 -10.58 -9.66
CA THR A 61 12.57 -11.51 -9.99
C THR A 61 11.80 -11.05 -11.23
N GLN A 62 11.52 -9.75 -11.35
CA GLN A 62 10.91 -9.16 -12.55
C GLN A 62 11.79 -9.38 -13.80
N TRP A 63 13.11 -9.21 -13.67
CA TRP A 63 14.04 -9.53 -14.75
C TRP A 63 14.05 -11.01 -15.10
N GLY A 64 14.04 -11.90 -14.11
CA GLY A 64 13.98 -13.34 -14.34
C GLY A 64 12.70 -13.77 -15.07
N ILE A 65 11.56 -13.13 -14.82
CA ILE A 65 10.29 -13.36 -15.53
C ILE A 65 10.47 -13.11 -17.04
N VAL A 66 11.12 -11.99 -17.39
CA VAL A 66 11.38 -11.63 -18.79
C VAL A 66 12.35 -12.62 -19.43
N ILE A 67 13.41 -13.03 -18.73
CA ILE A 67 14.37 -14.03 -19.23
C ILE A 67 13.69 -15.39 -19.44
N ALA A 68 12.84 -15.84 -18.50
CA ALA A 68 12.11 -17.10 -18.62
C ALA A 68 11.16 -17.08 -19.84
N LEU A 69 10.43 -15.98 -20.03
CA LEU A 69 9.61 -15.78 -21.22
C LEU A 69 10.46 -15.81 -22.49
N ALA A 70 11.58 -15.09 -22.52
CA ALA A 70 12.48 -15.05 -23.67
C ALA A 70 13.05 -16.44 -24.04
N LYS A 71 13.32 -17.29 -23.06
CA LYS A 71 13.86 -18.64 -23.30
C LYS A 71 12.79 -19.67 -23.67
N TRP A 72 11.57 -19.54 -23.17
CA TRP A 72 10.54 -20.60 -23.26
C TRP A 72 9.37 -20.28 -24.19
N THR A 73 9.30 -19.05 -24.70
CA THR A 73 8.23 -18.58 -25.61
C THR A 73 8.81 -18.00 -26.90
N ASN A 74 7.93 -17.70 -27.87
CA ASN A 74 8.32 -17.08 -29.13
C ASN A 74 8.23 -15.54 -29.07
N ALA A 75 8.85 -14.85 -30.03
CA ALA A 75 8.85 -13.38 -30.10
C ALA A 75 7.43 -12.78 -30.14
N PHE A 76 6.47 -13.48 -30.74
CA PHE A 76 5.07 -13.05 -30.81
C PHE A 76 4.40 -13.00 -29.43
N MET A 77 4.56 -14.04 -28.61
CA MET A 77 4.02 -14.13 -27.25
C MET A 77 4.65 -13.09 -26.32
N ILE A 78 5.96 -12.87 -26.44
CA ILE A 78 6.68 -11.82 -25.69
C ILE A 78 6.15 -10.45 -26.09
N GLY A 79 5.86 -10.24 -27.38
CA GLY A 79 5.21 -9.02 -27.87
C GLY A 79 3.82 -8.82 -27.27
N GLN A 80 2.99 -9.86 -27.19
CA GLN A 80 1.66 -9.78 -26.58
C GLN A 80 1.73 -9.48 -25.08
N PHE A 81 2.65 -10.11 -24.36
CA PHE A 81 2.90 -9.82 -22.93
C PHE A 81 3.37 -8.37 -22.74
N SER A 82 4.30 -7.91 -23.58
CA SER A 82 4.82 -6.54 -23.54
C SER A 82 3.73 -5.51 -23.84
N LEU A 83 2.83 -5.80 -24.78
CA LEU A 83 1.64 -4.98 -25.05
C LEU A 83 0.71 -4.93 -23.83
N GLY A 84 0.46 -6.09 -23.19
CA GLY A 84 -0.31 -6.16 -21.95
C GLY A 84 0.29 -5.28 -20.85
N LEU A 85 1.62 -5.32 -20.66
CA LEU A 85 2.31 -4.45 -19.72
C LEU A 85 2.20 -2.97 -20.08
N ALA A 86 2.35 -2.63 -21.36
CA ALA A 86 2.27 -1.26 -21.86
C ALA A 86 0.89 -0.63 -21.64
N ILE A 87 -0.18 -1.44 -21.68
CA ILE A 87 -1.55 -0.99 -21.39
C ILE A 87 -1.81 -0.97 -19.88
N ALA A 88 -1.53 -2.07 -19.18
CA ALA A 88 -1.92 -2.24 -17.79
C ALA A 88 -1.17 -1.30 -16.83
N THR A 89 0.12 -1.07 -17.08
CA THR A 89 0.99 -0.28 -16.19
C THR A 89 0.51 1.16 -16.03
N PRO A 90 0.32 1.96 -17.10
CA PRO A 90 -0.13 3.34 -16.95
C PRO A 90 -1.55 3.43 -16.37
N VAL A 91 -2.47 2.52 -16.74
CA VAL A 91 -3.82 2.51 -16.18
C VAL A 91 -3.79 2.27 -14.67
N LEU A 92 -3.06 1.25 -14.21
CA LEU A 92 -2.97 0.94 -12.78
C LEU A 92 -2.12 1.96 -12.01
N MET A 93 -1.14 2.59 -12.66
CA MET A 93 -0.40 3.70 -12.08
C MET A 93 -1.31 4.90 -11.85
N PHE A 94 -2.17 5.23 -12.82
CA PHE A 94 -3.15 6.30 -12.71
C PHE A 94 -4.16 6.02 -11.58
N THR A 95 -4.74 4.83 -11.55
CA THR A 95 -5.69 4.45 -10.49
C THR A 95 -5.01 4.16 -9.14
N ASN A 96 -3.68 4.22 -9.06
CA ASN A 96 -2.97 4.06 -7.80
C ASN A 96 -3.18 5.25 -6.86
N LEU A 97 -3.42 6.45 -7.42
CA LEU A 97 -3.59 7.71 -6.68
C LEU A 97 -2.46 8.02 -5.68
N GLN A 98 -1.29 7.41 -5.86
CA GLN A 98 -0.18 7.42 -4.90
C GLN A 98 -0.61 7.13 -3.45
N LEU A 99 -1.61 6.25 -3.27
CA LEU A 99 -2.27 6.04 -1.98
C LEU A 99 -1.33 5.64 -0.85
N ARG A 100 -0.21 4.98 -1.16
CA ARG A 100 0.83 4.64 -0.18
C ARG A 100 1.45 5.88 0.46
N VAL A 101 1.72 6.92 -0.34
CA VAL A 101 2.30 8.18 0.15
C VAL A 101 1.28 8.90 1.03
N VAL A 102 0.02 8.93 0.59
CA VAL A 102 -1.08 9.51 1.36
C VAL A 102 -1.21 8.81 2.72
N GLN A 103 -1.23 7.48 2.72
CA GLN A 103 -1.28 6.66 3.94
C GLN A 103 -0.09 6.90 4.87
N ALA A 104 1.13 6.99 4.32
CA ALA A 104 2.34 7.25 5.11
C ALA A 104 2.38 8.66 5.70
N SER A 105 1.72 9.63 5.04
CA SER A 105 1.64 11.02 5.49
C SER A 105 0.53 11.29 6.51
N ASP A 106 -0.41 10.37 6.71
CA ASP A 106 -1.48 10.49 7.72
C ASP A 106 -0.96 10.23 9.14
N ALA A 107 -0.11 11.15 9.62
CA ALA A 107 0.47 11.11 10.96
C ALA A 107 -0.59 11.24 12.08
N ARG A 108 -1.77 11.77 11.75
CA ARG A 108 -2.89 11.96 12.68
C ARG A 108 -3.84 10.75 12.73
N ARG A 109 -3.62 9.74 11.88
CA ARG A 109 -4.48 8.55 11.73
C ARG A 109 -5.96 8.94 11.60
N LEU A 110 -6.23 9.93 10.75
CA LEU A 110 -7.59 10.40 10.48
C LEU A 110 -8.43 9.32 9.79
N TYR A 111 -7.78 8.43 9.04
CA TYR A 111 -8.43 7.29 8.39
C TYR A 111 -7.85 5.96 8.86
N SER A 112 -8.72 4.96 8.98
CA SER A 112 -8.37 3.58 9.27
C SER A 112 -7.74 2.88 8.06
N PHE A 113 -6.94 1.84 8.31
CA PHE A 113 -6.40 1.01 7.22
C PHE A 113 -7.50 0.41 6.32
N GLY A 114 -8.67 0.10 6.89
CA GLY A 114 -9.81 -0.42 6.14
C GLY A 114 -10.33 0.57 5.08
N GLU A 115 -10.29 1.87 5.37
CA GLU A 115 -10.70 2.91 4.41
C GLU A 115 -9.70 3.04 3.26
N TYR A 116 -8.39 2.99 3.56
CA TYR A 116 -7.35 2.94 2.54
C TYR A 116 -7.44 1.67 1.68
N LEU A 117 -7.68 0.52 2.31
CA LEU A 117 -7.82 -0.75 1.60
C LEU A 117 -9.07 -0.78 0.73
N GLY A 118 -10.20 -0.27 1.24
CA GLY A 118 -11.45 -0.14 0.49
C GLY A 118 -11.28 0.76 -0.73
N LEU A 119 -10.67 1.93 -0.57
CA LEU A 119 -10.34 2.82 -1.68
C LEU A 119 -9.42 2.13 -2.69
N ARG A 120 -8.39 1.40 -2.22
CA ARG A 120 -7.49 0.63 -3.10
C ARG A 120 -8.26 -0.42 -3.90
N MET A 121 -9.17 -1.17 -3.27
CA MET A 121 -9.96 -2.20 -3.98
C MET A 121 -10.82 -1.58 -5.08
N VAL A 122 -11.50 -0.47 -4.78
CA VAL A 122 -12.35 0.23 -5.76
C VAL A 122 -11.51 0.77 -6.93
N THR A 123 -10.39 1.44 -6.67
CA THR A 123 -9.59 2.02 -7.74
C THR A 123 -8.85 0.96 -8.56
N THR A 124 -8.43 -0.15 -7.95
CA THR A 124 -7.87 -1.30 -8.66
C THR A 124 -8.91 -2.00 -9.53
N LEU A 125 -10.14 -2.19 -9.02
CA LEU A 125 -11.25 -2.76 -9.81
C LEU A 125 -11.59 -1.86 -11.01
N MET A 126 -11.68 -0.55 -10.78
CA MET A 126 -11.87 0.43 -11.86
C MET A 126 -10.75 0.34 -12.90
N GLY A 127 -9.49 0.21 -12.47
CA GLY A 127 -8.36 -0.01 -13.37
C GLY A 127 -8.49 -1.28 -14.21
N LEU A 128 -8.93 -2.40 -13.61
CA LEU A 128 -9.18 -3.65 -14.33
C LEU A 128 -10.31 -3.51 -15.36
N VAL A 129 -11.39 -2.79 -15.03
CA VAL A 129 -12.48 -2.50 -15.97
C VAL A 129 -11.96 -1.69 -17.15
N ILE A 130 -11.15 -0.66 -16.91
CA ILE A 130 -10.54 0.15 -17.98
C ILE A 130 -9.64 -0.72 -18.88
N ILE A 131 -8.80 -1.58 -18.29
CA ILE A 131 -7.95 -2.50 -19.06
C ILE A 131 -8.80 -3.45 -19.91
N ALA A 132 -9.90 -3.98 -19.36
CA ALA A 132 -10.80 -4.86 -20.10
C ALA A 132 -11.48 -4.13 -21.27
N VAL A 133 -11.97 -2.91 -21.03
CA VAL A 133 -12.55 -2.07 -22.09
C VAL A 133 -11.53 -1.82 -23.20
N ILE A 134 -10.29 -1.47 -22.86
CA ILE A 134 -9.22 -1.28 -23.86
C ILE A 134 -8.98 -2.59 -24.63
N ALA A 135 -8.83 -3.72 -23.93
CA ALA A 135 -8.54 -5.01 -24.56
C ALA A 135 -9.61 -5.45 -25.56
N PHE A 136 -10.90 -5.21 -25.26
CA PHE A 136 -12.01 -5.60 -26.13
C PHE A 136 -12.35 -4.55 -27.19
N ALA A 137 -12.21 -3.25 -26.89
CA ALA A 137 -12.52 -2.18 -27.84
C ALA A 137 -11.46 -2.00 -28.94
N SER A 138 -10.21 -2.40 -28.69
CA SER A 138 -9.12 -2.28 -29.66
C SER A 138 -9.14 -3.32 -30.79
N GLY A 139 -10.10 -4.25 -30.82
CA GLY A 139 -10.24 -5.23 -31.89
C GLY A 139 -9.09 -6.24 -31.99
N TYR A 140 -8.38 -6.47 -30.88
CA TYR A 140 -7.30 -7.45 -30.83
C TYR A 140 -7.84 -8.89 -31.00
N HIS A 141 -7.00 -9.78 -31.52
CA HIS A 141 -7.29 -11.21 -31.54
C HIS A 141 -7.63 -11.71 -30.11
N PRO A 142 -8.63 -12.60 -29.92
CA PRO A 142 -9.08 -13.01 -28.58
C PRO A 142 -7.96 -13.50 -27.65
N ARG A 143 -6.97 -14.20 -28.22
CA ARG A 143 -5.76 -14.63 -27.51
C ARG A 143 -4.95 -13.47 -26.93
N THR A 144 -4.77 -12.38 -27.68
CA THR A 144 -4.05 -11.18 -27.21
C THR A 144 -4.85 -10.49 -26.10
N ALA A 145 -6.18 -10.36 -26.26
CA ALA A 145 -7.04 -9.77 -25.24
C ALA A 145 -6.97 -10.55 -23.92
N MET A 146 -6.99 -11.89 -23.96
CA MET A 146 -6.80 -12.73 -22.79
C MET A 146 -5.44 -12.51 -22.11
N VAL A 147 -4.35 -12.35 -22.89
CA VAL A 147 -3.03 -12.04 -22.33
C VAL A 147 -3.02 -10.67 -21.66
N ILE A 148 -3.62 -9.64 -22.28
CA ILE A 148 -3.74 -8.30 -21.68
C ILE A 148 -4.49 -8.36 -20.35
N LEU A 149 -5.62 -9.09 -20.30
CA LEU A 149 -6.42 -9.28 -19.09
C LEU A 149 -5.63 -10.02 -18.00
N ALA A 150 -4.91 -11.09 -18.35
CA ALA A 150 -4.10 -11.84 -17.41
C ALA A 150 -2.97 -10.99 -16.83
N VAL A 151 -2.29 -10.19 -17.66
CA VAL A 151 -1.27 -9.23 -17.21
C VAL A 151 -1.89 -8.16 -16.31
N GLY A 152 -3.05 -7.61 -16.69
CA GLY A 152 -3.79 -6.65 -15.87
C GLY A 152 -4.17 -7.21 -14.50
N ALA A 153 -4.67 -8.44 -14.44
CA ALA A 153 -4.99 -9.13 -13.19
C ALA A 153 -3.76 -9.37 -12.32
N ALA A 154 -2.65 -9.84 -12.91
CA ALA A 154 -1.38 -10.00 -12.19
C ALA A 154 -0.89 -8.68 -11.58
N LYS A 155 -0.97 -7.59 -12.36
CA LYS A 155 -0.62 -6.24 -11.90
C LYS A 155 -1.57 -5.70 -10.83
N ALA A 156 -2.86 -6.05 -10.88
CA ALA A 156 -3.82 -5.65 -9.85
C ALA A 156 -3.51 -6.30 -8.49
N VAL A 157 -3.17 -7.60 -8.47
CA VAL A 157 -2.73 -8.30 -7.25
C VAL A 157 -1.48 -7.64 -6.67
N GLU A 158 -0.58 -7.22 -7.55
CA GLU A 158 0.62 -6.48 -7.16
C GLU A 158 0.29 -5.14 -6.49
N SER A 159 -0.65 -4.38 -7.06
CA SER A 159 -1.11 -3.09 -6.53
C SER A 159 -1.84 -3.24 -5.18
N LEU A 160 -2.53 -4.36 -4.96
CA LEU A 160 -3.18 -4.63 -3.68
C LEU A 160 -2.14 -4.96 -2.59
N SER A 161 -1.14 -5.77 -2.94
CA SER A 161 0.00 -6.08 -2.05
C SER A 161 0.71 -4.80 -1.61
N ASP A 162 0.77 -3.81 -2.51
CA ASP A 162 1.41 -2.54 -2.24
C ASP A 162 0.70 -1.68 -1.16
N ALA A 163 -0.61 -1.87 -0.94
CA ALA A 163 -1.34 -1.20 0.13
C ALA A 163 -0.99 -1.78 1.51
N TYR A 164 -0.80 -3.09 1.61
CA TYR A 164 -0.33 -3.72 2.85
C TYR A 164 1.08 -3.26 3.23
N TYR A 165 1.95 -2.96 2.26
CA TYR A 165 3.27 -2.42 2.54
C TYR A 165 3.23 -1.01 3.15
N GLY A 166 2.25 -0.19 2.77
CA GLY A 166 2.05 1.13 3.38
C GLY A 166 1.75 1.03 4.88
N LEU A 167 0.96 0.03 5.29
CA LEU A 167 0.68 -0.22 6.71
C LEU A 167 1.94 -0.62 7.47
N PHE A 168 2.72 -1.57 6.94
CA PHE A 168 3.95 -2.02 7.60
C PHE A 168 5.08 -0.98 7.58
N GLN A 169 5.08 -0.06 6.61
CA GLN A 169 5.95 1.13 6.62
C GLN A 169 5.61 2.06 7.78
N LEU A 170 4.33 2.27 8.06
CA LEU A 170 3.86 3.13 9.16
C LEU A 170 4.26 2.59 10.54
N ASP A 171 4.36 1.26 10.68
CA ASP A 171 4.75 0.59 11.92
C ASP A 171 6.28 0.42 12.07
N GLU A 172 7.10 1.00 11.20
CA GLU A 172 8.57 0.83 11.15
C GLU A 172 9.04 -0.64 11.02
N ARG A 173 8.17 -1.51 10.49
CA ARG A 173 8.41 -2.95 10.36
C ARG A 173 8.79 -3.34 8.93
N LEU A 174 9.88 -2.77 8.45
CA LEU A 174 10.35 -2.99 7.08
C LEU A 174 10.91 -4.41 6.87
N ASP A 175 11.18 -5.15 7.95
CA ASP A 175 11.46 -6.59 7.95
C ASP A 175 10.32 -7.41 7.30
N ARG A 176 9.07 -7.05 7.61
CA ARG A 176 7.88 -7.72 7.06
C ARG A 176 7.63 -7.32 5.62
N VAL A 177 7.85 -6.05 5.28
CA VAL A 177 7.75 -5.56 3.89
C VAL A 177 8.73 -6.31 2.99
N GLY A 178 10.00 -6.43 3.42
CA GLY A 178 11.03 -7.14 2.68
C GLY A 178 10.66 -8.61 2.43
N LYS A 179 10.23 -9.34 3.47
CA LYS A 179 9.79 -10.75 3.34
C LYS A 179 8.60 -10.90 2.40
N SER A 180 7.60 -10.02 2.48
CA SER A 180 6.44 -10.06 1.59
C SER A 180 6.82 -9.73 0.14
N MET A 181 7.76 -8.79 -0.09
CA MET A 181 8.29 -8.52 -1.44
C MET A 181 9.00 -9.74 -2.04
N MET A 182 9.82 -10.43 -1.24
CA MET A 182 10.51 -11.65 -1.67
C MET A 182 9.50 -12.76 -2.00
N LEU A 183 8.52 -13.00 -1.12
CA LEU A 183 7.47 -14.00 -1.34
C LEU A 183 6.62 -13.65 -2.58
N LYS A 184 6.26 -12.37 -2.76
CA LYS A 184 5.53 -11.89 -3.93
C LYS A 184 6.32 -12.15 -5.22
N GLY A 185 7.61 -11.83 -5.22
CA GLY A 185 8.50 -12.14 -6.32
C GLY A 185 8.45 -13.63 -6.66
N VAL A 186 8.78 -14.49 -5.69
CA VAL A 186 8.82 -15.95 -5.89
C VAL A 186 7.47 -16.49 -6.37
N ALA A 187 6.36 -16.04 -5.78
CA ALA A 187 5.01 -16.46 -6.17
C ALA A 187 4.66 -16.00 -7.60
N SER A 188 5.03 -14.78 -7.99
CA SER A 188 4.80 -14.27 -9.34
C SER A 188 5.59 -15.05 -10.40
N MET A 189 6.85 -15.38 -10.10
CA MET A 189 7.68 -16.23 -10.95
C MET A 189 7.09 -17.63 -11.08
N ALA A 190 6.72 -18.25 -9.95
CA ALA A 190 6.14 -19.58 -9.94
C ALA A 190 4.82 -19.63 -10.72
N GLY A 191 3.95 -18.63 -10.53
CA GLY A 191 2.68 -18.50 -11.25
C GLY A 191 2.86 -18.28 -12.75
N LEU A 192 3.87 -17.51 -13.16
CA LEU A 192 4.21 -17.38 -14.57
C LEU A 192 4.72 -18.69 -15.15
N CYS A 193 5.67 -19.35 -14.47
CA CYS A 193 6.21 -20.63 -14.91
C CYS A 193 5.12 -21.69 -15.04
N SER A 194 4.21 -21.81 -14.07
CA SER A 194 3.09 -22.75 -14.13
C SER A 194 2.11 -22.39 -15.26
N GLY A 195 1.78 -21.12 -15.43
CA GLY A 195 0.96 -20.63 -16.55
C GLY A 195 1.59 -20.90 -17.91
N LEU A 196 2.92 -20.81 -18.02
CA LEU A 196 3.66 -21.15 -19.23
C LEU A 196 3.64 -22.65 -19.52
N LEU A 197 3.77 -23.50 -18.50
CA LEU A 197 3.69 -24.95 -18.65
C LEU A 197 2.30 -25.39 -19.12
N ILE A 198 1.25 -24.94 -18.42
CA ILE A 198 -0.16 -25.22 -18.80
C ILE A 198 -0.48 -24.62 -20.17
N GLY A 199 0.03 -23.41 -20.44
CA GLY A 199 -0.11 -22.74 -21.72
C GLY A 199 0.61 -23.46 -22.85
N LYS A 200 1.67 -24.22 -22.59
CA LYS A 200 2.23 -25.12 -23.61
C LYS A 200 1.22 -26.21 -23.97
N ASP A 201 0.65 -26.87 -22.99
CA ASP A 201 -0.28 -27.98 -23.22
C ASP A 201 -1.60 -27.54 -23.88
N VAL A 202 -2.06 -26.31 -23.60
CA VAL A 202 -3.33 -25.76 -24.14
C VAL A 202 -3.17 -25.01 -25.48
N LEU A 203 -2.00 -24.41 -25.75
CA LEU A 203 -1.78 -23.59 -26.97
C LEU A 203 -0.84 -24.24 -28.01
N TRP A 204 -0.13 -25.31 -27.66
CA TRP A 204 0.68 -26.11 -28.59
C TRP A 204 0.10 -27.51 -28.86
N GLY A 205 -1.04 -27.86 -28.25
CA GLY A 205 -1.87 -29.02 -28.59
C GLY A 205 -2.90 -28.72 -29.67
#